data_AF-A0AAU2FZH5-F1
#
_entry.id   AF-A0AAU2FZH5-F1
#
_cell.length_a   1.000
_cell.length_b   1.000
_cell.length_c   1.000
_cell.angle_alpha   90.00
_cell.angle_beta   90.00
_cell.angle_gamma   90.00
#
_symmetry.space_group_name_H-M   'P 1'
#
loop_
_entity.id
_entity.type
_entity.pdbx_description
1 polymer ?
#
loop_
_entity_poly.entity_id
_entity_poly.type
_entity_poly.pdbx_seq_one_letter_code
_entity_poly.pdbx_strand_id
1 'polypeptide(L)'
;MIRARRHTLPAAAALAALVLGATACSGDTTPSDVASKAASAVASVGADLNAAAAEAKKKLDSVKDGADAKDAVRLGTPSKNADGHATVPVTVSNTATDKKSFAVQVNFRDTAGNLLDTVVVTVSDVAPGSTGQGTARSTRGLTGDVKADTGTALRY
;
A
#
# COMPACT_ATOMS: atom_id res chain seq x y z
N MET A 1 12.32 -33.23 38.50
CA MET A 1 13.80 -33.36 38.46
C MET A 1 14.43 -31.97 38.59
N ILE A 2 15.26 -31.81 39.63
CA ILE A 2 16.44 -30.93 39.79
C ILE A 2 16.30 -29.38 39.67
N ARG A 3 16.78 -28.72 40.73
CA ARG A 3 16.88 -27.27 41.00
C ARG A 3 18.22 -26.68 40.49
N ALA A 4 18.15 -25.46 39.95
CA ALA A 4 18.99 -24.25 40.16
C ALA A 4 20.54 -24.25 40.08
N ARG A 5 21.09 -23.22 39.39
CA ARG A 5 22.02 -22.12 39.85
C ARG A 5 22.59 -21.39 38.60
N ARG A 6 22.29 -20.10 38.33
CA ARG A 6 22.91 -18.79 38.74
C ARG A 6 24.32 -18.48 38.20
N HIS A 7 24.52 -17.17 37.87
CA HIS A 7 25.75 -16.33 37.70
C HIS A 7 26.04 -15.90 36.23
N THR A 8 25.75 -14.67 35.75
CA THR A 8 26.27 -13.28 35.95
C THR A 8 27.39 -12.83 34.99
N LEU A 9 27.05 -11.84 34.12
CA LEU A 9 27.80 -10.66 33.61
C LEU A 9 28.98 -10.89 32.61
N PRO A 10 29.58 -9.83 31.98
CA PRO A 10 29.06 -8.73 31.12
C PRO A 10 29.99 -8.42 29.89
N ALA A 11 29.60 -7.54 28.94
CA ALA A 11 30.48 -6.68 28.10
C ALA A 11 29.62 -5.89 27.08
N ALA A 12 29.40 -4.57 27.13
CA ALA A 12 30.32 -3.43 27.01
C ALA A 12 30.97 -3.27 25.61
N ALA A 13 30.37 -2.33 24.84
CA ALA A 13 30.96 -1.36 23.91
C ALA A 13 32.03 -1.77 22.87
N ALA A 14 31.76 -1.43 21.60
CA ALA A 14 32.79 -0.91 20.70
C ALA A 14 32.16 0.05 19.66
N LEU A 15 32.43 1.35 19.81
CA LEU A 15 32.35 2.32 18.73
C LEU A 15 33.39 1.92 17.67
N ALA A 16 32.96 1.65 16.44
CA ALA A 16 33.88 1.56 15.31
C ALA A 16 34.14 2.98 14.77
N ALA A 17 35.22 3.60 15.24
CA ALA A 17 35.79 4.79 14.64
C ALA A 17 36.39 4.42 13.26
N LEU A 18 35.88 5.05 12.20
CA LEU A 18 36.41 4.91 10.84
C LEU A 18 37.73 5.70 10.73
N VAL A 19 38.85 5.06 11.06
CA VAL A 19 40.19 5.59 10.80
C VAL A 19 40.49 5.39 9.31
N LEU A 20 40.47 6.47 8.53
CA LEU A 20 41.10 6.50 7.20
C LEU A 20 42.63 6.55 7.38
N GLY A 21 43.23 5.37 7.55
CA GLY A 21 44.67 5.21 7.46
C GLY A 21 45.11 5.26 6.00
N ALA A 22 45.69 6.38 5.59
CA ALA A 22 46.48 6.47 4.37
C ALA A 22 47.81 5.73 4.59
N THR A 23 47.84 4.41 4.41
CA THR A 23 49.11 3.69 4.24
C THR A 23 49.44 3.62 2.77
N ALA A 24 50.22 4.61 2.33
CA ALA A 24 51.07 4.49 1.17
C ALA A 24 52.03 3.32 1.39
N CYS A 25 51.88 2.26 0.60
CA CYS A 25 52.90 1.23 0.45
C CYS A 25 53.04 0.94 -1.03
N SER A 26 54.24 1.23 -1.56
CA SER A 26 54.61 1.03 -2.96
C SER A 26 54.44 -0.43 -3.36
N GLY A 27 53.62 -0.65 -4.37
CA GLY A 27 53.51 -1.91 -5.11
C GLY A 27 53.05 -1.58 -6.52
N ASP A 28 53.87 -1.93 -7.50
CA ASP A 28 53.64 -1.75 -8.94
C ASP A 28 52.19 -2.05 -9.34
N THR A 29 51.39 -1.00 -9.51
CA THR A 29 50.04 -1.09 -10.07
C THR A 29 49.83 0.10 -10.99
N THR A 30 49.72 -0.19 -12.28
CA THR A 30 49.39 0.74 -13.34
C THR A 30 48.10 1.51 -13.02
N PRO A 31 48.01 2.82 -13.30
CA PRO A 31 46.82 3.65 -13.03
C PRO A 31 45.52 3.10 -13.66
N SER A 32 45.66 2.34 -14.75
CA SER A 32 44.55 1.72 -15.49
C SER A 32 43.83 0.60 -14.70
N ASP A 33 44.51 -0.09 -13.79
CA ASP A 33 43.94 -1.22 -13.04
C ASP A 33 43.11 -0.77 -11.82
N VAL A 34 43.54 0.29 -11.14
CA VAL A 34 42.82 0.88 -10.00
C VAL A 34 41.55 1.62 -10.44
N ALA A 35 41.59 2.30 -11.59
CA ALA A 35 40.40 2.91 -12.19
C ALA A 35 39.34 1.87 -12.59
N SER A 36 39.78 0.73 -13.14
CA SER A 36 38.88 -0.36 -13.58
C SER A 36 38.22 -1.10 -12.41
N LYS A 37 38.93 -1.28 -11.29
CA LYS A 37 38.36 -1.86 -10.06
C LYS A 37 37.42 -0.90 -9.34
N ALA A 38 37.71 0.40 -9.32
CA ALA A 38 36.81 1.41 -8.78
C ALA A 38 35.50 1.51 -9.59
N ALA A 39 35.59 1.47 -10.93
CA ALA A 39 34.41 1.45 -11.80
C ALA A 39 33.57 0.17 -11.64
N SER A 40 34.22 -0.99 -11.49
CA SER A 40 33.52 -2.28 -11.30
C SER A 40 32.83 -2.36 -9.94
N ALA A 41 33.42 -1.77 -8.89
CA ALA A 41 32.81 -1.69 -7.56
C ALA A 41 31.62 -0.71 -7.50
N VAL A 42 31.67 0.40 -8.25
CA VAL A 42 30.52 1.32 -8.37
C VAL A 42 29.40 0.71 -9.22
N ALA A 43 29.73 -0.07 -10.24
CA ALA A 43 28.74 -0.77 -11.08
C ALA A 43 28.03 -1.91 -10.32
N SER A 44 28.75 -2.70 -9.51
CA SER A 44 28.13 -3.76 -8.70
C SER A 44 27.29 -3.19 -7.55
N VAL A 45 27.77 -2.14 -6.87
CA VAL A 45 26.98 -1.43 -5.84
C VAL A 45 25.75 -0.75 -6.47
N GLY A 46 25.88 -0.19 -7.68
CA GLY A 46 24.75 0.37 -8.43
C GLY A 46 23.72 -0.67 -8.89
N ALA A 47 24.17 -1.86 -9.28
CA ALA A 47 23.28 -2.97 -9.65
C ALA A 47 22.51 -3.53 -8.44
N ASP A 48 23.20 -3.68 -7.30
CA ASP A 48 22.59 -4.17 -6.05
C ASP A 48 21.61 -3.14 -5.45
N LEU A 49 21.93 -1.84 -5.51
CA LEU A 49 21.01 -0.76 -5.13
C LEU A 49 19.79 -0.70 -6.04
N ASN A 50 19.96 -0.91 -7.35
CA ASN A 50 18.84 -0.94 -8.29
C ASN A 50 17.95 -2.17 -8.08
N ALA A 51 18.52 -3.33 -7.77
CA ALA A 51 17.76 -4.53 -7.42
C ALA A 51 16.99 -4.34 -6.11
N ALA A 52 17.64 -3.82 -5.06
CA ALA A 52 17.01 -3.54 -3.78
C ALA A 52 15.90 -2.46 -3.89
N ALA A 53 16.13 -1.40 -4.67
CA ALA A 53 15.14 -0.38 -4.95
C ALA A 53 13.95 -0.94 -5.77
N ALA A 54 14.20 -1.85 -6.71
CA ALA A 54 13.15 -2.52 -7.47
C ALA A 54 12.30 -3.44 -6.60
N GLU A 55 12.91 -4.17 -5.64
CA GLU A 55 12.16 -4.98 -4.68
C GLU A 55 11.34 -4.12 -3.70
N ALA A 56 11.93 -3.06 -3.16
CA ALA A 56 11.21 -2.11 -2.30
C ALA A 56 10.03 -1.47 -3.05
N LYS A 57 10.24 -1.10 -4.32
CA LYS A 57 9.18 -0.58 -5.19
C LYS A 57 8.09 -1.62 -5.44
N LYS A 58 8.44 -2.88 -5.75
CA LYS A 58 7.46 -3.98 -5.89
C LYS A 58 6.65 -4.21 -4.63
N LYS A 59 7.27 -4.14 -3.45
CA LYS A 59 6.57 -4.29 -2.16
C LYS A 59 5.61 -3.12 -1.92
N LEU A 60 6.05 -1.90 -2.21
CA LEU A 60 5.21 -0.71 -2.08
C LEU A 60 4.05 -0.73 -3.08
N ASP A 61 4.31 -1.11 -4.33
CA ASP A 61 3.31 -1.25 -5.39
C ASP A 61 2.33 -2.37 -5.03
N SER A 62 2.80 -3.50 -4.48
CA SER A 62 1.93 -4.58 -3.98
C SER A 62 1.03 -4.13 -2.82
N VAL A 63 1.50 -3.21 -1.96
CA VAL A 63 0.66 -2.63 -0.90
C VAL A 63 -0.33 -1.62 -1.50
N LYS A 64 0.07 -0.83 -2.49
CA LYS A 64 -0.84 0.09 -3.20
C LYS A 64 -1.89 -0.65 -4.01
N ASP A 65 -1.55 -1.68 -4.75
CA ASP A 65 -2.50 -2.53 -5.50
C ASP A 65 -3.31 -3.43 -4.55
N GLY A 66 -2.73 -3.76 -3.39
CA GLY A 66 -3.41 -4.44 -2.30
C GLY A 66 -4.49 -3.57 -1.67
N ALA A 67 -4.17 -2.29 -1.47
CA ALA A 67 -5.02 -1.29 -0.84
C ALA A 67 -6.01 -0.65 -1.82
N ASP A 68 -5.61 -0.13 -2.97
CA ASP A 68 -6.52 0.45 -3.95
C ASP A 68 -7.37 -0.65 -4.60
N ALA A 69 -8.68 -0.53 -4.41
CA ALA A 69 -9.66 -1.52 -4.83
C ALA A 69 -10.73 -0.94 -5.76
N LYS A 70 -10.50 0.23 -6.37
CA LYS A 70 -11.52 0.90 -7.20
C LYS A 70 -12.07 -0.01 -8.30
N ASP A 71 -11.19 -0.74 -8.99
CA ASP A 71 -11.57 -1.61 -10.10
C ASP A 71 -12.39 -2.84 -9.66
N ALA A 72 -12.35 -3.17 -8.37
CA ALA A 72 -13.13 -4.24 -7.76
C ALA A 72 -14.55 -3.80 -7.37
N VAL A 73 -14.86 -2.50 -7.44
CA VAL A 73 -16.17 -1.95 -7.08
C VAL A 73 -17.08 -1.85 -8.30
N ARG A 74 -18.36 -2.17 -8.10
CA ARG A 74 -19.45 -1.88 -9.02
C ARG A 74 -20.57 -1.18 -8.26
N LEU A 75 -21.02 -0.06 -8.77
CA LEU A 75 -22.19 0.64 -8.25
C LEU A 75 -23.42 0.26 -9.08
N GLY A 76 -24.54 0.06 -8.40
CA GLY A 76 -25.85 -0.10 -9.04
C GLY A 76 -26.41 1.23 -9.54
N THR A 77 -27.68 1.23 -9.92
CA THR A 77 -28.39 2.47 -10.26
C THR A 77 -28.82 3.19 -8.97
N PRO A 78 -28.52 4.49 -8.80
CA PRO A 78 -29.01 5.25 -7.66
C PRO A 78 -30.53 5.44 -7.73
N SER A 79 -31.19 5.28 -6.59
CA SER A 79 -32.62 5.55 -6.40
C SER A 79 -32.82 6.47 -5.20
N LYS A 80 -34.02 7.05 -5.03
CA LYS A 80 -34.35 7.81 -3.82
C LYS A 80 -35.35 7.08 -2.97
N ASN A 81 -35.17 7.14 -1.65
CA ASN A 81 -36.18 6.68 -0.70
C ASN A 81 -37.27 7.75 -0.48
N ALA A 82 -38.29 7.42 0.31
CA ALA A 82 -39.41 8.32 0.61
C ALA A 82 -38.98 9.63 1.29
N ASP A 83 -37.88 9.60 2.05
CA ASP A 83 -37.30 10.76 2.75
C ASP A 83 -36.40 11.61 1.84
N GLY A 84 -36.29 11.26 0.56
CA GLY A 84 -35.47 11.97 -0.43
C GLY A 84 -33.97 11.66 -0.38
N HIS A 85 -33.53 10.70 0.45
CA HIS A 85 -32.14 10.24 0.46
C HIS A 85 -31.85 9.39 -0.77
N ALA A 86 -30.73 9.63 -1.42
CA ALA A 86 -30.24 8.76 -2.48
C ALA A 86 -29.63 7.49 -1.88
N THR A 87 -29.94 6.35 -2.48
CA THR A 87 -29.37 5.04 -2.15
C THR A 87 -28.80 4.42 -3.41
N VAL A 88 -27.62 3.82 -3.31
CA VAL A 88 -27.03 3.05 -4.41
C VAL A 88 -26.46 1.73 -3.90
N PRO A 89 -26.78 0.59 -4.53
CA PRO A 89 -26.13 -0.69 -4.23
C PRO A 89 -24.63 -0.63 -4.54
N VAL A 90 -23.82 -1.21 -3.67
CA VAL A 90 -22.36 -1.32 -3.80
C VAL A 90 -22.00 -2.79 -3.81
N THR A 91 -21.44 -3.27 -4.91
CA THR A 91 -20.86 -4.61 -5.02
C THR A 91 -19.34 -4.50 -5.03
N VAL A 92 -18.67 -5.32 -4.23
CA VAL A 92 -17.20 -5.44 -4.23
C VAL A 92 -16.80 -6.87 -4.58
N SER A 93 -15.73 -7.04 -5.37
CA SER A 93 -15.21 -8.36 -5.76
C SER A 93 -13.85 -8.62 -5.09
N ASN A 94 -13.74 -9.64 -4.25
CA ASN A 94 -12.47 -10.00 -3.64
C ASN A 94 -11.69 -10.97 -4.54
N THR A 95 -10.74 -10.44 -5.30
CA THR A 95 -9.83 -11.22 -6.14
C THR A 95 -8.61 -11.75 -5.38
N ALA A 96 -8.45 -11.43 -4.09
CA ALA A 96 -7.36 -11.94 -3.28
C ALA A 96 -7.60 -13.40 -2.87
N THR A 97 -6.53 -14.06 -2.45
CA THR A 97 -6.54 -15.45 -1.95
C THR A 97 -7.01 -15.57 -0.51
N ASP A 98 -7.06 -14.46 0.23
CA ASP A 98 -7.51 -14.39 1.61
C ASP A 98 -8.83 -13.61 1.73
N LYS A 99 -9.51 -13.81 2.86
CA LYS A 99 -10.68 -13.00 3.22
C LYS A 99 -10.25 -11.53 3.37
N LYS A 100 -11.03 -10.61 2.81
CA LYS A 100 -10.77 -9.17 2.83
C LYS A 100 -11.99 -8.36 3.16
N SER A 101 -11.76 -7.20 3.76
CA SER A 101 -12.78 -6.17 3.95
C SER A 101 -12.51 -5.00 3.01
N PHE A 102 -13.57 -4.27 2.68
CA PHE A 102 -13.52 -3.16 1.74
C PHE A 102 -14.12 -1.92 2.37
N ALA A 103 -13.49 -0.76 2.16
CA ALA A 103 -14.07 0.54 2.46
C ALA A 103 -14.22 1.31 1.14
N VAL A 104 -15.45 1.62 0.75
CA VAL A 104 -15.78 2.25 -0.53
C VAL A 104 -16.35 3.63 -0.27
N GLN A 105 -15.65 4.66 -0.74
CA GLN A 105 -16.19 6.01 -0.82
C GLN A 105 -17.05 6.14 -2.08
N VAL A 106 -18.33 6.45 -1.88
CA VAL A 106 -19.29 6.75 -2.93
C VAL A 106 -19.57 8.24 -2.91
N ASN A 107 -19.41 8.87 -4.07
CA ASN A 107 -19.78 10.26 -4.29
C ASN A 107 -21.13 10.29 -5.02
N PHE A 108 -22.09 11.03 -4.46
CA PHE A 108 -23.33 11.39 -5.12
C PHE A 108 -23.15 12.74 -5.80
N ARG A 109 -23.56 12.86 -7.06
CA ARG A 109 -23.43 14.07 -7.87
C ARG A 109 -24.72 14.40 -8.59
N ASP A 110 -24.89 15.67 -8.95
CA ASP A 110 -25.95 16.05 -9.89
C ASP A 110 -25.54 15.72 -11.34
N THR A 111 -26.44 16.02 -12.28
CA THR A 111 -26.20 15.79 -13.71
C THR A 111 -25.12 16.68 -14.30
N ALA A 112 -24.83 17.82 -13.68
CA ALA A 112 -23.76 18.76 -14.06
C ALA A 112 -22.38 18.34 -13.49
N GLY A 113 -22.34 17.32 -12.62
CA GLY A 113 -21.11 16.79 -12.02
C GLY A 113 -20.73 17.43 -10.68
N ASN A 114 -21.55 18.32 -10.14
CA ASN A 114 -21.32 18.92 -8.82
C ASN A 114 -21.44 17.85 -7.74
N LEU A 115 -20.51 17.86 -6.79
CA LEU A 115 -20.59 16.95 -5.65
C LEU A 115 -21.78 17.34 -4.79
N LEU A 116 -22.74 16.44 -4.69
CA LEU A 116 -23.85 16.57 -3.77
C LEU A 116 -23.39 16.05 -2.41
N ASP A 117 -23.05 14.77 -2.27
CA ASP A 117 -22.74 14.16 -0.99
C ASP A 117 -21.68 13.06 -1.13
N THR A 118 -21.02 12.69 -0.03
CA THR A 118 -20.02 11.62 0.00
C THR A 118 -20.26 10.71 1.19
N VAL A 119 -20.24 9.40 0.94
CA VAL A 119 -20.51 8.37 1.94
C VAL A 119 -19.45 7.28 1.84
N VAL A 120 -18.99 6.77 2.98
CA VAL A 120 -18.12 5.59 3.02
C VAL A 120 -18.95 4.38 3.45
N VAL A 121 -18.86 3.30 2.68
CA VAL A 121 -19.51 2.02 2.97
C VAL A 121 -18.43 0.98 3.25
N THR A 122 -18.59 0.25 4.35
CA THR A 122 -17.74 -0.89 4.66
C THR A 122 -18.44 -2.18 4.28
N VAL A 123 -17.77 -3.03 3.50
CA VAL A 123 -18.21 -4.39 3.19
C VAL A 123 -17.19 -5.35 3.78
N SER A 124 -17.56 -5.99 4.88
CA SER A 124 -16.64 -6.80 5.69
C SER A 124 -16.59 -8.25 5.23
N ASP A 125 -15.47 -8.91 5.53
CA ASP A 125 -15.34 -10.37 5.54
C ASP A 125 -15.69 -11.08 4.20
N VAL A 126 -15.39 -10.44 3.07
CA VAL A 126 -15.63 -11.01 1.75
C VAL A 126 -14.66 -12.15 1.51
N ALA A 127 -15.21 -13.35 1.31
CA ALA A 127 -14.43 -14.56 1.06
C ALA A 127 -13.54 -14.44 -0.20
N PRO A 128 -12.44 -15.19 -0.28
CA PRO A 128 -11.59 -15.25 -1.48
C PRO A 128 -12.41 -15.59 -2.73
N GLY A 129 -12.15 -14.91 -3.85
CA GLY A 129 -12.83 -15.13 -5.13
C GLY A 129 -14.33 -14.80 -5.13
N SER A 130 -14.86 -14.20 -4.06
CA SER A 130 -16.31 -13.95 -3.89
C SER A 130 -16.65 -12.47 -3.98
N THR A 131 -17.96 -12.18 -4.07
CA THR A 131 -18.48 -10.81 -4.04
C THR A 131 -19.15 -10.50 -2.70
N GLY A 132 -18.92 -9.29 -2.19
CA GLY A 132 -19.64 -8.70 -1.08
C GLY A 132 -20.61 -7.61 -1.54
N GLN A 133 -21.62 -7.33 -0.72
CA GLN A 133 -22.64 -6.32 -1.02
C GLN A 133 -22.79 -5.32 0.14
N GLY A 134 -23.09 -4.07 -0.20
CA GLY A 134 -23.45 -3.01 0.72
C GLY A 134 -24.37 -2.00 0.03
N THR A 135 -24.84 -1.02 0.78
CA THR A 135 -25.66 0.08 0.23
C THR A 135 -25.11 1.39 0.73
N ALA A 136 -24.74 2.29 -0.18
CA ALA A 136 -24.44 3.66 0.18
C ALA A 136 -25.75 4.45 0.23
N ARG A 137 -25.99 5.15 1.34
CA ARG A 137 -27.14 6.05 1.51
C ARG A 137 -26.61 7.44 1.83
N SER A 138 -27.05 8.45 1.09
CA SER A 138 -26.69 9.85 1.36
C SER A 138 -27.05 10.26 2.79
N THR A 139 -26.23 11.10 3.41
CA THR A 139 -26.44 11.62 4.77
C THR A 139 -27.57 12.64 4.83
N ARG A 140 -27.87 13.28 3.70
CA ARG A 140 -28.97 14.24 3.54
C ARG A 140 -29.89 13.88 2.38
N GLY A 141 -31.09 14.46 2.38
CA GLY A 141 -32.00 14.42 1.23
C GLY A 141 -31.40 15.14 0.02
N LEU A 142 -31.51 14.54 -1.16
CA LEU A 142 -30.99 15.07 -2.41
C LEU A 142 -32.15 15.36 -3.38
N THR A 143 -32.11 16.52 -4.03
CA THR A 143 -33.11 16.95 -5.02
C THR A 143 -32.58 16.77 -6.44
N GLY A 144 -33.48 16.75 -7.43
CA GLY A 144 -33.11 16.55 -8.85
C GLY A 144 -32.55 15.15 -9.18
N ASP A 145 -32.03 14.97 -10.39
CA ASP A 145 -31.42 13.71 -10.80
C ASP A 145 -30.05 13.53 -10.14
N VAL A 146 -29.78 12.31 -9.66
CA VAL A 146 -28.55 11.98 -8.92
C VAL A 146 -27.80 10.88 -9.65
N LYS A 147 -26.48 11.07 -9.82
CA LYS A 147 -25.51 10.07 -10.25
C LYS A 147 -24.65 9.64 -9.07
N ALA A 148 -24.06 8.45 -9.16
CA ALA A 148 -23.11 7.95 -8.17
C ALA A 148 -21.83 7.47 -8.86
N ASP A 149 -20.67 7.80 -8.29
CA ASP A 149 -19.36 7.31 -8.70
C ASP A 149 -18.53 6.85 -7.49
N THR A 150 -17.55 5.98 -7.74
CA THR A 150 -16.62 5.53 -6.71
C THR A 150 -15.44 6.51 -6.64
N GLY A 151 -15.32 7.20 -5.51
CA GLY A 151 -14.25 8.17 -5.28
C GLY A 151 -12.92 7.51 -4.91
N THR A 152 -12.94 6.66 -3.89
CA THR A 152 -11.81 5.87 -3.35
C THR A 152 -12.36 4.52 -2.94
N ALA A 153 -11.60 3.45 -3.12
CA ALA A 153 -11.93 2.16 -2.53
C ALA A 153 -10.66 1.54 -1.96
N LEU A 154 -10.77 1.04 -0.74
CA LEU A 154 -9.69 0.40 -0.01
C LEU A 154 -10.02 -1.08 0.23
N ARG A 155 -9.04 -1.97 0.08
CA ARG A 155 -9.09 -3.38 0.47
C ARG A 155 -8.07 -3.65 1.56
N TYR A 156 -8.48 -4.30 2.64
CA TYR A 156 -7.62 -4.60 3.80
C TYR A 156 -7.86 -6.00 4.36
#